data_AF-A0AA39GNZ5-F1
#
_entry.id   AF-A0AA39GNZ5-F1
#
_cell.length_a   1.000
_cell.length_b   1.000
_cell.length_c   1.000
_cell.angle_alpha   90.00
_cell.angle_beta   90.00
_cell.angle_gamma   90.00
#
_symmetry.space_group_name_H-M   'P 1'
#
loop_
_entity.id
_entity.type
_entity.pdbx_description
1 polymer ?
#
loop_
_entity_poly.entity_id
_entity_poly.type
_entity_poly.pdbx_seq_one_letter_code
_entity_poly.pdbx_strand_id
1 'polypeptide(L)'
;MYRLICVIAAAFFVAVNSQQAGDCNALGTLFQIGTNNRSVLIDSLSACPSATFPATQCIVFRPYIIRIDRQVVRNPNLAGVRERVLRFNYMINQFIGQNIQRRNAIMQVQMNNGWGSVQQIVNCIL
;
A
#
# COMPACT_ATOMS: atom_id res chain seq x y z
N MET A 1 -57.93 -13.90 -18.07
CA MET A 1 -56.51 -13.90 -18.47
C MET A 1 -55.77 -12.90 -17.59
N TYR A 2 -55.19 -13.32 -16.46
CA TYR A 2 -54.42 -12.42 -15.58
C TYR A 2 -52.94 -12.79 -15.65
N ARG A 3 -52.13 -11.86 -16.17
CA ARG A 3 -50.68 -12.04 -16.33
C ARG A 3 -49.99 -11.86 -14.98
N LEU A 4 -49.25 -12.89 -14.57
CA LEU A 4 -48.25 -12.81 -13.52
C LEU A 4 -47.22 -11.72 -13.86
N ILE A 5 -46.93 -10.85 -12.90
CA ILE A 5 -45.73 -10.01 -12.92
C ILE A 5 -44.89 -10.44 -11.71
N CYS A 6 -43.95 -11.37 -11.95
CA CYS A 6 -42.84 -11.62 -11.03
C CYS A 6 -41.89 -10.42 -11.09
N VAL A 7 -41.98 -9.53 -10.11
CA VAL A 7 -40.96 -8.51 -9.88
C VAL A 7 -39.77 -9.21 -9.23
N ILE A 8 -38.78 -9.59 -10.04
CA ILE A 8 -37.48 -10.02 -9.54
C ILE A 8 -36.76 -8.76 -9.08
N ALA A 9 -36.78 -8.49 -7.78
CA ALA A 9 -35.92 -7.48 -7.17
C ALA A 9 -34.46 -7.97 -7.29
N ALA A 10 -33.73 -7.44 -8.26
CA ALA A 10 -32.29 -7.65 -8.36
C ALA A 10 -31.62 -6.97 -7.16
N ALA A 11 -31.25 -7.77 -6.16
CA ALA A 11 -30.36 -7.33 -5.10
C ALA A 11 -29.01 -6.99 -5.73
N PHE A 12 -28.71 -5.70 -5.84
CA PHE A 12 -27.35 -5.24 -6.13
C PHE A 12 -26.48 -5.59 -4.92
N PHE A 13 -25.87 -6.77 -4.96
CA PHE A 13 -24.75 -7.08 -4.08
C PHE A 13 -23.59 -6.17 -4.50
N VAL A 14 -23.51 -4.98 -3.90
CA VAL A 14 -22.25 -4.26 -3.85
C VAL A 14 -21.36 -5.15 -3.01
N ALA A 15 -20.49 -5.93 -3.66
CA ALA A 15 -19.37 -6.56 -2.99
C ALA A 15 -18.55 -5.41 -2.40
N VAL A 16 -18.84 -5.05 -1.15
CA VAL A 16 -17.95 -4.26 -0.33
C VAL A 16 -16.74 -5.18 -0.20
N ASN A 17 -15.75 -5.02 -1.08
CA ASN A 17 -14.41 -5.49 -0.83
C ASN A 17 -14.00 -4.77 0.46
N SER A 18 -14.30 -5.37 1.61
CA SER A 18 -13.77 -4.95 2.88
C SER A 18 -12.28 -5.07 2.73
N GLN A 19 -11.63 -3.95 2.45
CA GLN A 19 -10.18 -3.89 2.31
C GLN A 19 -9.62 -4.44 3.60
N GLN A 20 -9.06 -5.64 3.53
CA GLN A 20 -8.67 -6.38 4.72
C GLN A 20 -7.66 -5.54 5.48
N ALA A 21 -7.90 -5.36 6.78
CA ALA A 21 -6.95 -4.64 7.61
C ALA A 21 -5.63 -5.40 7.63
N GLY A 22 -4.52 -4.69 7.41
CA GLY A 22 -3.21 -5.33 7.39
C GLY A 22 -2.84 -5.96 8.71
N ASP A 23 -2.48 -7.24 8.66
CA ASP A 23 -2.00 -7.99 9.81
C ASP A 23 -0.51 -7.69 10.03
N CYS A 24 -0.21 -6.98 11.12
CA CYS A 24 1.15 -6.63 11.51
C CYS A 24 2.05 -7.87 11.72
N ASN A 25 1.49 -9.05 12.00
CA ASN A 25 2.25 -10.30 12.10
C ASN A 25 2.73 -10.80 10.72
N ALA A 26 1.99 -10.50 9.66
CA ALA A 26 2.31 -10.85 8.28
C ALA A 26 3.17 -9.77 7.58
N LEU A 27 3.49 -8.66 8.24
CA LEU A 27 4.16 -7.50 7.64
C LEU A 27 5.52 -7.83 7.01
N GLY A 28 6.19 -8.87 7.49
CA GLY A 28 7.45 -9.36 6.93
C GLY A 28 7.35 -9.72 5.43
N THR A 29 6.19 -10.20 4.97
CA THR A 29 6.01 -10.59 3.57
C THR A 29 6.10 -9.40 2.61
N LEU A 30 5.84 -8.17 3.09
CA LEU A 30 5.93 -6.98 2.25
C LEU A 30 7.37 -6.66 1.83
N PHE A 31 8.34 -7.06 2.64
CA PHE A 31 9.77 -6.78 2.43
C PHE A 31 10.50 -7.95 1.76
N GLN A 32 9.86 -9.11 1.60
CA GLN A 32 10.47 -10.26 0.95
C GLN A 32 10.62 -10.01 -0.55
N ILE A 33 11.79 -10.33 -1.09
CA ILE A 33 12.07 -10.24 -2.53
C ILE A 33 11.51 -11.50 -3.18
N GLY A 34 10.51 -11.33 -4.05
CA GLY A 34 9.92 -12.41 -4.82
C GLY A 34 10.76 -12.82 -6.03
N THR A 35 10.22 -13.74 -6.82
CA THR A 35 10.86 -14.30 -8.03
C THR A 35 11.22 -13.24 -9.08
N ASN A 36 10.47 -12.14 -9.15
CA ASN A 36 10.72 -11.02 -10.07
C ASN A 36 11.82 -10.06 -9.58
N ASN A 37 12.60 -10.45 -8.56
CA ASN A 37 13.61 -9.60 -7.91
C ASN A 37 13.02 -8.26 -7.43
N ARG A 38 11.77 -8.26 -6.98
CA ARG A 38 11.08 -7.12 -6.39
C ARG A 38 10.24 -7.57 -5.20
N SER A 39 10.08 -6.70 -4.22
CA SER A 39 9.19 -6.97 -3.09
C SER A 39 7.80 -6.40 -3.33
N VAL A 40 6.82 -6.96 -2.64
CA VAL A 40 5.42 -6.49 -2.67
C VAL A 40 5.35 -4.99 -2.37
N LEU A 41 6.11 -4.50 -1.38
CA LEU A 41 6.17 -3.08 -1.04
C LEU A 41 6.60 -2.24 -2.25
N ILE A 42 7.68 -2.62 -2.93
CA ILE A 42 8.23 -1.84 -4.04
C ILE A 42 7.33 -1.92 -5.28
N ASP A 43 6.72 -3.07 -5.54
CA ASP A 43 5.71 -3.23 -6.59
C ASP A 43 4.52 -2.31 -6.35
N SER A 44 4.00 -2.32 -5.13
CA SER A 44 2.83 -1.52 -4.73
C SER A 44 3.09 -0.03 -4.83
N LEU A 45 4.23 0.44 -4.31
CA LEU A 45 4.62 1.85 -4.39
C LEU A 45 4.86 2.31 -5.83
N SER A 46 5.29 1.39 -6.71
CA SER A 46 5.53 1.69 -8.13
C SER A 46 4.26 1.64 -8.98
N ALA A 47 3.15 1.11 -8.46
CA ALA A 47 1.87 0.97 -9.14
C ALA A 47 1.10 2.30 -9.24
N CYS A 48 1.80 3.35 -9.63
CA CYS A 48 1.27 4.71 -9.75
C CYS A 48 1.44 5.26 -11.19
N PRO A 49 0.48 6.08 -11.68
CA PRO A 49 -0.68 6.63 -10.95
C PRO A 49 -1.77 5.60 -10.65
N SER A 50 -2.57 5.86 -9.61
CA SER A 50 -3.75 5.07 -9.24
C SER A 50 -4.88 5.99 -8.76
N ALA A 51 -6.08 5.44 -8.50
CA ALA A 51 -7.20 6.21 -7.98
C ALA A 51 -6.88 6.96 -6.67
N THR A 52 -5.98 6.42 -5.85
CA THR A 52 -5.56 7.00 -4.57
C THR A 52 -4.20 7.69 -4.62
N PHE A 53 -3.47 7.59 -5.73
CA PHE A 53 -2.16 8.20 -5.91
C PHE A 53 -2.06 9.05 -7.18
N PRO A 54 -2.28 10.38 -7.07
CA PRO A 54 -2.29 11.30 -8.20
C PRO A 54 -0.97 11.29 -8.99
N ALA A 55 -1.06 11.41 -10.33
CA ALA A 55 0.09 11.35 -11.23
C ALA A 55 1.22 12.32 -10.88
N THR A 56 0.90 13.56 -10.51
CA THR A 56 1.89 14.56 -10.10
C THR A 56 2.69 14.11 -8.87
N GLN A 57 2.01 13.57 -7.86
CA GLN A 57 2.69 13.09 -6.64
C GLN A 57 3.47 11.81 -6.92
N CYS A 58 2.95 10.94 -7.77
CA CYS A 58 3.62 9.72 -8.24
C CYS A 58 4.96 10.03 -8.93
N ILE A 59 4.99 10.96 -9.87
CA ILE A 59 6.22 11.36 -10.59
C ILE A 59 7.29 11.82 -9.60
N VAL A 60 6.92 12.66 -8.64
CA VAL A 60 7.84 13.18 -7.62
C VAL A 60 8.32 12.09 -6.65
N PHE A 61 7.48 11.07 -6.39
CA PHE A 61 7.80 9.98 -5.47
C PHE A 61 8.66 8.87 -6.08
N ARG A 62 8.62 8.65 -7.40
CA ARG A 62 9.38 7.57 -8.06
C ARG A 62 10.87 7.49 -7.68
N PRO A 63 11.64 8.60 -7.63
CA PRO A 63 13.04 8.54 -7.19
C PRO A 63 13.20 8.05 -5.75
N TYR A 64 12.22 8.32 -4.88
CA TYR A 64 12.21 7.87 -3.49
C TYR A 64 11.96 6.36 -3.36
N ILE A 65 11.23 5.73 -4.29
CA ILE A 65 11.00 4.28 -4.29
C ILE A 65 12.33 3.52 -4.40
N ILE A 66 13.24 3.96 -5.27
CA ILE A 66 14.58 3.36 -5.42
C ILE A 66 15.37 3.48 -4.10
N ARG A 67 15.27 4.62 -3.42
CA ARG A 67 15.91 4.82 -2.11
C ARG A 67 15.30 3.91 -1.05
N ILE A 68 13.97 3.74 -1.05
CA ILE A 68 13.26 2.82 -0.16
C ILE A 68 13.72 1.38 -0.42
N ASP A 69 13.78 0.92 -1.68
CA ASP A 69 14.25 -0.43 -2.02
C ASP A 69 15.64 -0.69 -1.43
N ARG A 70 16.59 0.22 -1.68
CA ARG A 70 17.97 0.09 -1.19
C ARG A 70 18.08 0.16 0.34
N GLN A 71 17.38 1.09 0.98
CA GLN A 71 17.56 1.35 2.42
C GLN A 71 16.66 0.51 3.32
N VAL A 72 15.57 -0.06 2.80
CA VAL A 72 14.58 -0.82 3.58
C VAL A 72 14.57 -2.29 3.18
N VAL A 73 14.44 -2.60 1.89
CA VAL A 73 14.21 -3.97 1.39
C VAL A 73 15.53 -4.71 1.23
N ARG A 74 16.49 -4.11 0.55
CA ARG A 74 17.79 -4.71 0.24
C ARG A 74 18.89 -4.35 1.23
N ASN A 75 18.56 -3.63 2.31
CA ASN A 75 19.55 -3.24 3.30
C ASN A 75 19.90 -4.43 4.21
N PRO A 76 21.16 -4.92 4.17
CA PRO A 76 21.58 -6.06 4.98
C PRO A 76 21.70 -5.71 6.47
N ASN A 77 21.80 -4.41 6.80
CA ASN A 77 21.95 -3.94 8.19
C ASN A 77 20.62 -3.87 8.94
N LEU A 78 19.49 -4.23 8.32
CA LEU A 78 18.19 -4.31 8.97
C LEU A 78 17.83 -5.78 9.17
N ALA A 79 18.04 -6.28 10.38
CA ALA A 79 17.87 -7.68 10.75
C ALA A 79 16.40 -8.05 10.95
N GLY A 80 15.57 -7.10 11.42
CA GLY A 80 14.18 -7.35 11.79
C GLY A 80 13.14 -6.63 10.93
N VAL A 81 11.93 -7.19 10.87
CA VAL A 81 10.74 -6.54 10.28
C VAL A 81 10.51 -5.18 10.93
N ARG A 82 10.59 -5.10 12.26
CA ARG A 82 10.42 -3.84 13.02
C ARG A 82 11.39 -2.74 12.56
N GLU A 83 12.66 -3.05 12.37
CA GLU A 83 13.68 -2.08 11.93
C GLU A 83 13.42 -1.60 10.50
N ARG A 84 12.97 -2.50 9.62
CA ARG A 84 12.57 -2.18 8.25
C ARG A 84 11.37 -1.24 8.23
N VAL A 85 10.38 -1.47 9.09
CA VAL A 85 9.20 -0.61 9.19
C VAL A 85 9.56 0.76 9.77
N LEU A 86 10.43 0.82 10.78
CA LEU A 86 10.96 2.08 11.31
C LEU A 86 11.71 2.87 10.24
N ARG A 87 12.61 2.23 9.49
CA ARG A 87 13.34 2.87 8.38
C ARG A 87 12.39 3.31 7.27
N PHE A 88 11.40 2.50 6.94
CA PHE A 88 10.37 2.83 5.96
C PHE A 88 9.57 4.05 6.38
N ASN A 89 9.07 4.08 7.62
CA ASN A 89 8.34 5.22 8.17
C ASN A 89 9.18 6.50 8.14
N TYR A 90 10.46 6.41 8.52
CA TYR A 90 11.40 7.54 8.39
C TYR A 90 11.49 8.04 6.94
N MET A 91 11.69 7.15 5.97
CA MET A 91 11.80 7.51 4.54
C MET A 91 10.52 8.14 4.00
N ILE A 92 9.35 7.61 4.37
CA ILE A 92 8.05 8.16 3.99
C ILE A 92 7.86 9.56 4.59
N ASN A 93 8.17 9.76 5.88
CA ASN A 93 8.05 11.07 6.52
C ASN A 93 9.02 12.10 5.91
N GLN A 94 10.23 11.70 5.52
CA GLN A 94 11.18 12.58 4.82
C GLN A 94 10.63 13.05 3.47
N PHE A 95 9.96 12.18 2.72
CA PHE A 95 9.32 12.58 1.46
C PHE A 95 8.12 13.49 1.67
N ILE A 96 7.26 13.15 2.64
CA ILE A 96 6.05 13.90 2.96
C ILE A 96 6.40 15.32 3.43
N GLY A 97 7.39 15.44 4.32
CA GLY A 97 7.73 16.70 4.98
C GLY A 97 6.50 17.31 5.68
N GLN A 98 6.20 18.56 5.36
CA GLN A 98 4.99 19.26 5.84
C GLN A 98 3.83 19.28 4.82
N ASN A 99 3.96 18.57 3.70
CA ASN A 99 2.96 18.63 2.63
C ASN A 99 1.81 17.64 2.88
N ILE A 100 0.64 18.17 3.24
CA ILE A 100 -0.56 17.37 3.53
C ILE A 100 -1.07 16.57 2.32
N GLN A 101 -0.93 17.11 1.11
CA GLN A 101 -1.35 16.41 -0.12
C GLN A 101 -0.47 15.18 -0.38
N ARG A 102 0.85 15.30 -0.17
CA ARG A 102 1.78 14.16 -0.24
C ARG A 102 1.45 13.10 0.80
N ARG A 103 1.15 13.52 2.03
CA ARG A 103 0.73 12.61 3.10
C ARG A 103 -0.50 11.83 2.67
N ASN A 104 -1.57 12.52 2.27
CA ASN A 104 -2.84 11.88 1.92
C ASN A 104 -2.66 10.92 0.74
N ALA A 105 -1.90 11.32 -0.29
CA ALA A 105 -1.64 10.46 -1.45
C ALA A 105 -0.87 9.18 -1.07
N ILE A 106 0.22 9.30 -0.31
CA ILE A 106 1.07 8.14 0.02
C ILE A 106 0.42 7.21 1.02
N MET A 107 -0.22 7.74 2.07
CA MET A 107 -0.80 6.92 3.13
C MET A 107 -1.95 6.04 2.63
N GLN A 108 -2.58 6.43 1.52
CA GLN A 108 -3.67 5.68 0.87
C GLN A 108 -3.20 4.67 -0.19
N VAL A 109 -1.89 4.58 -0.48
CA VAL A 109 -1.36 3.58 -1.42
C VAL A 109 -1.61 2.19 -0.85
N GLN A 110 -2.29 1.36 -1.65
CA GLN A 110 -2.62 -0.03 -1.31
C GLN A 110 -1.51 -0.98 -1.74
N MET A 111 -1.30 -2.02 -0.94
CA MET A 111 -0.44 -3.13 -1.28
C MET A 111 -1.14 -4.02 -2.31
N ASN A 112 -0.45 -4.33 -3.41
CA ASN A 112 -1.00 -5.06 -4.55
C ASN A 112 -1.34 -6.53 -4.24
N ASN A 113 -0.84 -7.08 -3.14
CA ASN A 113 -1.19 -8.40 -2.63
C ASN A 113 -2.41 -8.39 -1.68
N GLY A 114 -3.06 -7.24 -1.51
CA GLY A 114 -4.22 -7.10 -0.62
C GLY A 114 -3.88 -6.97 0.87
N TRP A 115 -2.61 -6.84 1.25
CA TRP A 115 -2.22 -6.74 2.67
C TRP A 115 -2.80 -5.49 3.36
N GLY A 116 -3.02 -4.38 2.65
CA GLY A 116 -3.52 -3.14 3.25
C GLY A 116 -2.81 -1.90 2.69
N SER A 117 -2.78 -0.79 3.44
CA SER A 117 -2.19 0.47 2.97
C SER A 117 -0.86 0.83 3.62
N VAL A 118 -0.15 1.80 3.05
CA VAL A 118 1.04 2.41 3.67
C VAL A 118 0.74 2.95 5.08
N GLN A 119 -0.44 3.54 5.30
CA GLN A 119 -0.85 3.99 6.63
C GLN A 119 -0.87 2.84 7.64
N GLN A 120 -1.38 1.68 7.26
CA GLN A 120 -1.43 0.52 8.15
C GLN A 120 -0.03 -0.03 8.44
N ILE A 121 0.87 -0.02 7.45
CA ILE A 121 2.28 -0.39 7.66
C ILE A 121 2.93 0.49 8.73
N VAL A 122 2.79 1.82 8.63
CA VAL A 122 3.42 2.75 9.58
C VAL A 122 2.75 2.72 10.96
N ASN A 123 1.49 2.27 11.05
CA ASN A 123 0.78 2.09 12.32
C ASN A 123 1.18 0.80 13.05
N CYS A 124 1.75 -0.21 12.38
CA CYS A 124 2.23 -1.43 13.03
C CYS A 124 3.42 -1.23 13.99
N ILE A 125 3.91 0.00 14.12
CA ILE A 125 5.02 0.38 15.02
C ILE A 125 4.49 0.89 16.38
N LEU A 126 3.20 1.28 16.43
CA LEU A 126 2.52 1.84 17.61
C LEU A 126 2.07 0.75 18.57
#